data_AF-A0A537D396-F1
#
_entry.id   AF-A0A537D396-F1
#
_cell.length_a   1.000
_cell.length_b   1.000
_cell.length_c   1.000
_cell.angle_alpha   90.00
_cell.angle_beta   90.00
_cell.angle_gamma   90.00
#
_symmetry.space_group_name_H-M   'P 1'
#
loop_
_entity.id
_entity.type
_entity.pdbx_description
1 polymer ?
#
loop_
_entity_poly.entity_id
_entity_poly.type
_entity_poly.pdbx_seq_one_letter_code
_entity_poly.pdbx_strand_id
1 'polypeptide(L)'
;NAVDKHGPVVLAVLAVLVAGIVYALRLPQVRTAIGDALWRVPAIGERLKIYQLARFYRTIGMLLRGGMPLVAALDMGAELLHPMLRARLAAASRAISEGRNVSQSMDANGLTTPVALRMLAVGEKGGNMGEMLEQIAAFHDEELARWVDWFTRLFEPVLMALIGLAIGVIVVLMYMPIFELAGNLR
;
A
#
# COMPACT_ATOMS: atom_id res chain seq x y z
N ASN A 1 -2.20 46.28 -6.39
CA ASN A 1 -1.45 45.79 -7.58
C ASN A 1 -0.61 44.49 -7.45
N ALA A 2 -0.54 43.79 -6.32
CA ALA A 2 0.16 42.48 -6.25
C ALA A 2 -0.77 41.27 -6.46
N VAL A 3 -2.07 41.44 -6.21
CA VAL A 3 -3.06 40.35 -6.20
C VAL A 3 -3.68 40.12 -7.58
N ASP A 4 -4.00 41.17 -8.33
CA ASP A 4 -4.50 41.05 -9.72
C ASP A 4 -3.46 40.45 -10.69
N LYS A 5 -2.17 40.54 -10.35
CA LYS A 5 -1.08 40.02 -11.18
C LYS A 5 -0.70 38.57 -10.87
N HIS A 6 -1.10 38.03 -9.72
CA HIS A 6 -0.64 36.71 -9.25
C HIS A 6 -1.77 35.69 -9.03
N GLY A 7 -3.02 36.12 -8.89
CA GLY A 7 -4.20 35.23 -8.86
C GLY A 7 -4.29 34.22 -10.02
N PRO A 8 -4.17 34.65 -11.29
CA PRO A 8 -4.18 33.71 -12.43
C PRO A 8 -2.93 32.83 -12.49
N VAL A 9 -1.80 33.29 -11.95
CA VAL A 9 -0.54 32.52 -11.91
C VAL A 9 -0.65 31.37 -10.93
N VAL A 10 -1.25 31.57 -9.76
CA VAL A 10 -1.45 30.50 -8.76
C VAL A 10 -2.36 29.40 -9.31
N LEU A 11 -3.47 29.76 -9.97
CA LEU A 11 -4.38 28.81 -10.60
C LEU A 11 -3.73 28.05 -11.76
N ALA A 12 -2.94 28.74 -12.59
CA ALA A 12 -2.20 28.11 -13.67
C ALA A 12 -1.15 27.12 -13.16
N VAL A 13 -0.42 27.46 -12.08
CA VAL A 13 0.56 26.57 -11.45
C VAL A 13 -0.11 25.32 -10.88
N LEU A 14 -1.27 25.48 -10.23
CA LEU A 14 -2.02 24.34 -9.67
C LEU A 14 -2.54 23.40 -10.78
N ALA A 15 -3.08 23.96 -11.86
CA ALA A 15 -3.57 23.19 -13.02
C ALA A 15 -2.43 22.46 -13.74
N VAL A 16 -1.26 23.10 -13.91
CA VAL A 16 -0.08 22.49 -14.52
C VAL A 16 0.51 21.39 -13.62
N LEU A 17 0.52 21.58 -12.30
CA LEU A 17 0.94 20.54 -11.35
C LEU A 17 0.02 19.31 -11.44
N VAL A 18 -1.30 19.51 -11.42
CA VAL A 18 -2.27 18.41 -11.53
C VAL A 18 -2.15 17.70 -12.88
N ALA A 19 -2.09 18.43 -13.99
CA ALA A 19 -1.92 17.86 -15.33
C ALA A 19 -0.57 17.14 -15.50
N GLY A 20 0.50 17.70 -14.95
CA GLY A 20 1.83 17.11 -14.94
C GLY A 20 1.90 15.82 -14.13
N ILE A 21 1.25 15.77 -12.96
CA ILE A 21 1.13 14.55 -12.14
C ILE A 21 0.34 13.49 -12.90
N VAL A 22 -0.80 13.84 -13.50
CA VAL A 22 -1.62 12.89 -14.28
C VAL A 22 -0.87 12.35 -15.49
N TYR A 23 -0.11 13.20 -16.20
CA TYR A 23 0.70 12.77 -17.35
C TYR A 23 1.88 11.89 -16.93
N ALA A 24 2.58 12.27 -15.87
CA ALA A 24 3.69 11.50 -15.30
C ALA A 24 3.22 10.10 -14.84
N LEU A 25 2.05 10.00 -14.20
CA LEU A 25 1.47 8.72 -13.78
C LEU A 25 1.04 7.81 -14.94
N ARG A 26 0.90 8.34 -16.16
CA ARG A 26 0.59 7.55 -17.38
C ARG A 26 1.83 6.96 -18.06
N LEU A 27 3.04 7.39 -17.70
CA LEU A 27 4.28 6.85 -18.28
C LEU A 27 4.63 5.49 -17.64
N PRO A 28 4.86 4.43 -18.46
CA PRO A 28 5.15 3.08 -17.94
C PRO A 28 6.44 3.01 -17.13
N GLN A 29 7.44 3.84 -17.47
CA GLN A 29 8.71 3.97 -16.74
C GLN A 29 8.54 4.61 -15.36
N VAL A 30 7.58 5.53 -15.24
CA VAL A 30 7.24 6.18 -13.97
C VAL A 30 6.47 5.21 -13.09
N ARG A 31 5.59 4.34 -13.63
CA ARG A 31 4.92 3.30 -12.84
C ARG A 31 5.88 2.29 -12.22
N THR A 32 6.90 1.84 -12.95
CA THR A 32 7.89 0.89 -12.40
C THR A 32 8.81 1.59 -11.38
N ALA A 33 9.27 2.81 -11.68
CA ALA A 33 10.07 3.60 -10.75
C ALA A 33 9.30 4.00 -9.48
N ILE A 34 8.01 4.33 -9.59
CA ILE A 34 7.12 4.58 -8.46
C ILE A 34 6.90 3.28 -7.68
N GLY A 35 6.75 2.13 -8.34
CA GLY A 35 6.66 0.83 -7.67
C GLY A 35 7.87 0.58 -6.77
N ASP A 36 9.07 0.70 -7.33
CA ASP A 36 10.32 0.53 -6.59
C ASP A 36 10.54 1.61 -5.51
N ALA A 37 10.10 2.85 -5.78
CA ALA A 37 10.13 3.94 -4.80
C ALA A 37 9.11 3.75 -3.66
N LEU A 38 7.92 3.22 -3.94
CA LEU A 38 6.90 2.90 -2.92
C LEU A 38 7.41 1.83 -1.96
N TRP A 39 8.14 0.84 -2.47
CA TRP A 39 8.80 -0.18 -1.65
C TRP A 39 9.89 0.39 -0.74
N ARG A 40 10.48 1.54 -1.10
CA ARG A 40 11.47 2.26 -0.28
C ARG A 40 10.85 3.13 0.81
N VAL A 41 9.56 3.47 0.71
CA VAL A 41 8.84 4.17 1.78
C VAL A 41 8.49 3.16 2.88
N PRO A 42 9.04 3.28 4.10
CA PRO A 42 8.92 2.23 5.13
C PRO A 42 7.47 1.85 5.45
N ALA A 43 6.59 2.85 5.56
CA ALA A 43 5.18 2.64 5.87
C ALA A 43 4.38 1.94 4.74
N ILE A 44 4.75 2.17 3.47
CA ILE A 44 4.03 1.60 2.33
C ILE A 44 4.61 0.24 1.95
N GLY A 45 5.94 0.09 1.97
CA GLY A 45 6.61 -1.18 1.67
C GLY A 45 6.20 -2.31 2.61
N GLU A 46 6.03 -2.04 3.91
CA GLU A 46 5.56 -3.05 4.86
C GLU A 46 4.11 -3.47 4.57
N ARG A 47 3.23 -2.54 4.19
CA ARG A 47 1.84 -2.83 3.82
C ARG A 47 1.76 -3.64 2.52
N LEU A 48 2.58 -3.28 1.53
CA LEU A 48 2.63 -3.99 0.25
C LEU A 48 3.17 -5.42 0.43
N LYS A 49 4.13 -5.61 1.34
CA LYS A 49 4.59 -6.93 1.77
C LYS A 49 3.44 -7.75 2.38
N ILE A 50 2.66 -7.19 3.31
CA ILE A 50 1.51 -7.89 3.91
C ILE A 50 0.49 -8.30 2.84
N TYR A 51 0.17 -7.41 1.89
CA TYR A 51 -0.72 -7.73 0.77
C TYR A 51 -0.21 -8.88 -0.09
N GLN A 52 1.08 -8.90 -0.44
CA GLN A 52 1.66 -10.01 -1.20
C GLN A 52 1.68 -11.31 -0.40
N LEU A 53 1.99 -11.24 0.90
CA LEU A 53 1.95 -12.41 1.78
C LEU A 53 0.53 -12.96 1.91
N ALA A 54 -0.50 -12.11 2.02
CA ALA A 54 -1.90 -12.55 2.07
C ALA A 54 -2.30 -13.35 0.82
N ARG A 55 -1.98 -12.83 -0.38
CA ARG A 55 -2.21 -13.53 -1.65
C ARG A 55 -1.41 -14.83 -1.74
N PHE A 56 -0.15 -14.79 -1.30
CA PHE A 56 0.71 -15.96 -1.25
C PHE A 56 0.08 -17.05 -0.36
N TYR A 57 -0.26 -16.74 0.90
CA TYR A 57 -0.87 -17.70 1.82
C TYR A 57 -2.19 -18.26 1.28
N ARG A 58 -3.01 -17.41 0.64
CA ARG A 58 -4.25 -17.86 -0.02
C ARG A 58 -3.96 -18.94 -1.06
N THR A 59 -3.01 -18.69 -1.96
CA THR A 59 -2.65 -19.64 -3.02
C THR A 59 -2.05 -20.91 -2.44
N ILE A 60 -1.11 -20.82 -1.49
CA ILE A 60 -0.53 -22.01 -0.86
C ILE A 60 -1.59 -22.83 -0.12
N GLY A 61 -2.49 -22.16 0.62
CA GLY A 61 -3.58 -22.80 1.33
C GLY A 61 -4.48 -23.61 0.40
N MET A 62 -4.90 -23.02 -0.73
CA MET A 62 -5.69 -23.71 -1.75
C MET A 62 -4.95 -24.91 -2.36
N LEU A 63 -3.66 -24.77 -2.67
CA LEU A 63 -2.84 -25.85 -3.22
C LEU A 63 -2.69 -27.01 -2.23
N LEU A 64 -2.41 -26.71 -0.96
CA LEU A 64 -2.30 -27.70 0.10
C LEU A 64 -3.62 -28.45 0.36
N ARG A 65 -4.76 -27.73 0.34
CA ARG A 65 -6.08 -28.37 0.43
C ARG A 65 -6.38 -29.25 -0.78
N GLY A 66 -5.83 -28.91 -1.93
CA GLY A 66 -5.83 -29.76 -3.13
C GLY A 66 -4.90 -30.98 -3.04
N GLY A 67 -4.22 -31.20 -1.91
CA GLY A 67 -3.33 -32.34 -1.69
C GLY A 67 -1.90 -32.14 -2.20
N MET A 68 -1.54 -30.94 -2.65
CA MET A 68 -0.18 -30.65 -3.09
C MET A 68 0.80 -30.70 -1.89
N PRO A 69 2.00 -31.28 -2.04
CA PRO A 69 3.04 -31.20 -1.02
C PRO A 69 3.46 -29.75 -0.73
N LEU A 70 3.73 -29.42 0.54
CA LEU A 70 4.03 -28.05 0.97
C LEU A 70 5.18 -27.41 0.20
N VAL A 71 6.32 -28.08 0.08
CA VAL A 71 7.51 -27.53 -0.61
C VAL A 71 7.19 -27.19 -2.07
N ALA A 72 6.51 -28.08 -2.79
CA ALA A 72 6.09 -27.84 -4.17
C ALA A 72 5.12 -26.65 -4.28
N ALA A 73 4.18 -26.52 -3.33
CA ALA A 73 3.28 -25.39 -3.29
C ALA A 73 4.05 -24.07 -3.04
N LEU A 74 4.99 -24.05 -2.10
CA LEU A 74 5.82 -22.87 -1.80
C LEU A 74 6.61 -22.42 -3.04
N ASP A 75 7.20 -23.35 -3.77
CA ASP A 75 7.96 -23.04 -4.99
C ASP A 75 7.06 -22.47 -6.10
N MET A 76 5.85 -23.00 -6.28
CA MET A 76 4.86 -22.42 -7.20
C MET A 76 4.40 -21.03 -6.76
N GLY A 77 4.17 -20.82 -5.47
CA GLY A 77 3.76 -19.53 -4.93
C GLY A 77 4.86 -18.47 -4.95
N ALA A 78 6.12 -18.84 -5.16
CA ALA A 78 7.25 -17.93 -5.19
C ALA A 78 7.14 -16.86 -6.29
N GLU A 79 6.44 -17.18 -7.39
CA GLU A 79 6.21 -16.25 -8.50
C GLU A 79 5.30 -15.07 -8.11
N LEU A 80 4.44 -15.25 -7.10
CA LEU A 80 3.52 -14.23 -6.60
C LEU A 80 4.21 -13.15 -5.76
N LEU A 81 5.42 -13.43 -5.28
CA LEU A 81 6.18 -12.55 -4.41
C LEU A 81 7.14 -11.65 -5.21
N HIS A 82 7.35 -10.45 -4.69
CA HIS A 82 8.38 -9.52 -5.13
C HIS A 82 9.77 -10.18 -5.11
N PRO A 83 10.69 -9.88 -6.05
CA PRO A 83 12.02 -10.51 -6.10
C PRO A 83 12.77 -10.53 -4.76
N MET A 84 12.65 -9.46 -3.96
CA MET A 84 13.27 -9.38 -2.63
C MET A 84 12.72 -10.41 -1.63
N LEU A 85 11.42 -10.72 -1.70
CA LEU A 85 10.78 -11.73 -0.84
C LEU A 85 10.99 -13.15 -1.40
N ARG A 86 11.09 -13.29 -2.73
CA ARG A 86 11.35 -14.56 -3.41
C ARG A 86 12.66 -15.22 -2.96
N ALA A 87 13.73 -14.44 -2.83
CA ALA A 87 15.01 -14.94 -2.33
C ALA A 87 14.92 -15.46 -0.88
N ARG A 88 14.14 -14.77 -0.04
CA ARG A 88 13.87 -15.17 1.35
C ARG A 88 13.01 -16.43 1.41
N LEU A 89 12.02 -16.54 0.52
CA LEU A 89 11.19 -17.74 0.41
C LEU A 89 12.00 -18.94 -0.03
N ALA A 90 12.93 -18.79 -0.97
CA ALA A 90 13.83 -19.88 -1.38
C ALA A 90 14.74 -20.36 -0.23
N ALA A 91 15.15 -19.47 0.68
CA ALA A 91 15.87 -19.85 1.89
C ALA A 91 14.94 -20.59 2.89
N ALA A 92 13.71 -20.12 3.07
CA ALA A 92 12.71 -20.79 3.91
C ALA A 92 12.31 -22.18 3.37
N SER A 93 12.08 -22.31 2.06
CA SER A 93 11.71 -23.57 1.38
C SER A 93 12.80 -24.64 1.54
N ARG A 94 14.08 -24.24 1.44
CA ARG A 94 15.23 -25.12 1.71
C ARG A 94 15.27 -25.59 3.16
N ALA A 95 15.13 -24.67 4.12
CA ALA A 95 15.08 -25.00 5.54
C ALA A 95 13.94 -25.99 5.87
N ILE A 96 12.77 -25.81 5.26
CA ILE A 96 11.60 -26.69 5.43
C ILE A 96 11.88 -28.07 4.82
N SER A 97 12.48 -28.12 3.63
CA SER A 97 12.90 -29.37 2.98
C SER A 97 13.93 -30.16 3.79
N GLU A 98 14.77 -29.47 4.57
CA GLU A 98 15.72 -30.06 5.51
C GLU A 98 15.06 -30.54 6.82
N GLY A 99 13.74 -30.39 6.96
CA GLY A 99 12.97 -30.85 8.12
C GLY A 99 12.84 -29.82 9.25
N ARG A 100 13.20 -28.55 9.02
CA ARG A 100 12.93 -27.48 10.00
C ARG A 100 11.45 -27.13 10.02
N ASN A 101 10.98 -26.67 11.17
CA ASN A 101 9.62 -26.21 11.34
C ASN A 101 9.27 -25.08 10.37
N VAL A 102 8.10 -25.16 9.74
CA VAL A 102 7.56 -24.19 8.78
C VAL A 102 7.36 -22.84 9.43
N SER A 103 6.74 -22.83 10.62
CA SER A 103 6.49 -21.60 11.38
C SER A 103 7.77 -20.80 11.64
N GLN A 104 8.80 -21.48 12.13
CA GLN A 104 10.11 -20.87 12.41
C GLN A 104 10.88 -20.50 11.15
N SER A 105 10.84 -21.33 10.11
CA SER A 105 11.56 -21.07 8.85
C SER A 105 11.00 -19.87 8.11
N MET A 106 9.69 -19.69 8.12
CA MET A 106 9.04 -18.51 7.55
C MET A 106 9.36 -17.24 8.37
N ASP A 107 9.39 -17.36 9.71
CA ASP A 107 9.64 -16.23 10.61
C ASP A 107 11.08 -15.73 10.56
N ALA A 108 12.06 -16.65 10.57
CA ALA A 108 13.48 -16.32 10.42
C ALA A 108 13.80 -15.58 9.11
N ASN A 109 12.99 -15.79 8.08
CA ASN A 109 13.09 -15.13 6.79
C ASN A 109 12.21 -13.86 6.68
N GLY A 110 11.52 -13.48 7.77
CA GLY A 110 10.63 -12.33 7.81
C GLY A 110 9.45 -12.46 6.83
N LEU A 111 8.97 -13.69 6.59
CA LEU A 111 7.82 -13.99 5.73
C LEU A 111 6.56 -14.23 6.56
N THR A 112 6.50 -13.70 7.77
CA THR A 112 5.41 -13.85 8.74
C THR A 112 5.08 -12.51 9.37
N THR A 113 3.90 -12.45 9.97
CA THR A 113 3.49 -11.47 10.99
C THR A 113 3.33 -12.21 12.32
N PRO A 114 3.25 -11.51 13.48
CA PRO A 114 3.02 -12.17 14.77
C PRO A 114 1.76 -13.05 14.80
N VAL A 115 0.72 -12.65 14.06
CA VAL A 115 -0.53 -13.43 13.93
C VAL A 115 -0.30 -14.64 13.02
N ALA A 116 0.31 -14.43 11.85
CA ALA A 116 0.60 -15.52 10.91
C ALA A 116 1.52 -16.59 11.52
N LEU A 117 2.54 -16.20 12.28
CA LEU A 117 3.44 -17.12 12.98
C LEU A 117 2.67 -18.07 13.91
N ARG A 118 1.74 -17.53 14.72
CA ARG A 118 0.95 -18.34 15.66
C ARG A 118 0.05 -19.31 14.92
N MET A 119 -0.61 -18.85 13.86
CA MET A 119 -1.51 -19.69 13.06
C MET A 119 -0.74 -20.78 12.29
N LEU A 120 0.44 -20.46 11.74
CA LEU A 120 1.33 -21.46 11.15
C LEU A 120 1.75 -22.51 12.18
N ALA A 121 2.13 -22.09 13.38
CA ALA A 121 2.52 -23.03 14.44
C ALA A 121 1.36 -23.96 14.87
N VAL A 122 0.13 -23.44 14.88
CA VAL A 122 -1.09 -24.24 15.13
C VAL A 122 -1.34 -25.21 13.99
N GLY A 123 -1.25 -24.75 12.73
CA GLY A 123 -1.45 -25.59 11.54
C GLY A 123 -0.41 -26.69 11.42
N GLU A 124 0.83 -26.39 11.76
CA GLU A 124 1.96 -27.32 11.75
C GLU A 124 1.77 -28.43 12.79
N LYS A 125 1.38 -28.10 14.02
CA LYS A 125 1.11 -29.08 15.08
C LYS A 125 -0.16 -29.90 14.81
N GLY A 126 -1.18 -29.27 14.24
CA GLY A 126 -2.47 -29.90 13.95
C GLY A 126 -2.52 -30.65 12.62
N GLY A 127 -1.45 -30.63 11.82
CA GLY A 127 -1.42 -31.25 10.49
C GLY A 127 -2.37 -30.60 9.48
N ASN A 128 -2.83 -29.37 9.75
CA ASN A 128 -3.84 -28.68 8.95
C ASN A 128 -3.33 -27.32 8.46
N MET A 129 -2.18 -27.35 7.79
CA MET A 129 -1.53 -26.14 7.26
C MET A 129 -2.35 -25.45 6.17
N GLY A 130 -3.06 -26.21 5.33
CA GLY A 130 -3.89 -25.65 4.26
C GLY A 130 -4.98 -24.72 4.78
N GLU A 131 -5.74 -25.17 5.78
CA GLU A 131 -6.79 -24.34 6.40
C GLU A 131 -6.19 -23.14 7.13
N MET A 132 -5.13 -23.33 7.91
CA MET A 132 -4.53 -22.22 8.65
C MET A 132 -3.96 -21.14 7.72
N LEU A 133 -3.37 -21.51 6.58
CA LEU A 133 -2.89 -20.56 5.57
C LEU A 133 -4.05 -19.76 4.94
N GLU A 134 -5.19 -20.38 4.68
CA GLU A 134 -6.38 -19.68 4.21
C GLU A 134 -6.93 -18.71 5.27
N GLN A 135 -6.93 -19.11 6.55
CA GLN A 135 -7.36 -18.23 7.64
C GLN A 135 -6.40 -17.06 7.83
N ILE A 136 -5.08 -17.26 7.71
CA ILE A 136 -4.08 -16.18 7.72
C ILE A 136 -4.34 -15.20 6.57
N ALA A 137 -4.61 -15.72 5.37
CA ALA A 137 -4.92 -14.89 4.22
C ALA A 137 -6.19 -14.06 4.46
N ALA A 138 -7.27 -14.69 4.94
CA ALA A 138 -8.51 -14.00 5.26
C ALA A 138 -8.33 -12.90 6.31
N PHE A 139 -7.56 -13.17 7.37
CA PHE A 139 -7.23 -12.18 8.39
C PHE A 139 -6.54 -10.95 7.81
N HIS A 140 -5.54 -11.15 6.95
CA HIS A 140 -4.82 -10.04 6.32
C HIS A 140 -5.66 -9.34 5.25
N ASP A 141 -6.49 -10.05 4.49
CA ASP A 141 -7.44 -9.46 3.53
C ASP A 141 -8.42 -8.51 4.25
N GLU A 142 -8.96 -8.94 5.41
CA GLU A 142 -9.82 -8.08 6.24
C GLU A 142 -9.08 -6.87 6.82
N GLU A 143 -7.85 -7.05 7.29
CA GLU A 143 -7.03 -5.94 7.79
C GLU A 143 -6.77 -4.89 6.70
N LEU A 144 -6.48 -5.36 5.48
CA LEU A 144 -6.30 -4.50 4.32
C LEU A 144 -7.59 -3.80 3.90
N ALA A 145 -8.73 -4.51 3.92
CA ALA A 145 -10.03 -3.92 3.64
C ALA A 145 -10.39 -2.81 4.65
N ARG A 146 -10.18 -3.04 5.95
CA ARG A 146 -10.36 -2.02 7.00
C ARG A 146 -9.47 -0.81 6.77
N TRP A 147 -8.23 -1.02 6.35
CA TRP A 147 -7.30 0.06 6.07
C TRP A 147 -7.72 0.89 4.84
N VAL A 148 -8.16 0.24 3.77
CA VAL A 148 -8.68 0.92 2.57
C VAL A 148 -9.93 1.72 2.89
N ASP A 149 -10.84 1.19 3.71
CA ASP A 149 -12.04 1.91 4.16
C ASP A 149 -11.66 3.15 4.98
N TRP A 150 -10.75 3.03 5.94
CA TRP A 150 -10.24 4.16 6.71
C TRP A 150 -9.59 5.23 5.81
N PHE A 151 -8.75 4.81 4.85
CA PHE A 151 -8.13 5.71 3.90
C PHE A 151 -9.17 6.42 3.03
N THR A 152 -10.22 5.71 2.60
CA THR A 152 -11.33 6.28 1.83
C THR A 152 -12.08 7.33 2.65
N ARG A 153 -12.31 7.09 3.94
CA ARG A 153 -12.96 8.06 4.85
C ARG A 153 -12.13 9.33 5.05
N LEU A 154 -10.81 9.27 4.93
CA LEU A 154 -9.96 10.47 4.99
C LEU A 154 -10.11 11.39 3.79
N PHE A 155 -10.68 10.94 2.67
CA PHE A 155 -10.90 11.83 1.53
C PHE A 155 -11.93 12.91 1.82
N GLU A 156 -12.96 12.63 2.62
CA GLU A 156 -13.99 13.60 2.97
C GLU A 156 -13.42 14.86 3.64
N PRO A 157 -12.66 14.78 4.76
CA PRO A 157 -12.06 15.95 5.38
C PRO A 157 -11.03 16.65 4.49
N VAL A 158 -10.30 15.92 3.64
CA VAL A 158 -9.36 16.51 2.68
C VAL A 158 -10.10 17.36 1.63
N LEU A 159 -11.21 16.85 1.09
CA LEU A 159 -12.05 17.58 0.15
C LEU A 159 -12.69 18.81 0.82
N MET A 160 -13.18 18.68 2.05
CA MET A 160 -13.70 19.82 2.81
C MET A 160 -12.63 20.89 3.04
N ALA A 161 -11.41 20.50 3.42
CA ALA A 161 -10.30 21.44 3.60
C ALA A 161 -9.94 22.15 2.29
N LEU A 162 -9.95 21.43 1.16
CA LEU A 162 -9.67 22.00 -0.15
C LEU A 162 -10.76 22.99 -0.60
N ILE A 163 -12.03 22.67 -0.37
CA ILE A 163 -13.16 23.60 -0.63
C ILE A 163 -13.03 24.84 0.27
N GLY A 164 -12.76 24.66 1.56
CA GLY A 164 -12.57 25.77 2.49
C GLY A 164 -11.41 26.68 2.09
N LEU A 165 -10.29 26.11 1.64
CA LEU A 165 -9.17 26.88 1.11
C LEU A 165 -9.56 27.65 -0.15
N ALA A 166 -10.26 27.01 -1.09
CA ALA A 166 -10.73 27.66 -2.31
C ALA A 166 -11.65 28.85 -2.00
N ILE A 167 -12.62 28.68 -1.10
CA ILE A 167 -13.51 29.75 -0.65
C ILE A 167 -12.70 30.87 0.05
N GLY A 168 -11.75 30.51 0.92
CA GLY A 168 -10.89 31.48 1.59
C GLY A 168 -10.10 32.35 0.61
N VAL A 169 -9.54 31.74 -0.44
CA VAL A 169 -8.86 32.48 -1.52
C VAL A 169 -9.82 33.41 -2.24
N ILE A 170 -11.02 32.95 -2.60
CA ILE A 170 -12.03 33.78 -3.29
C ILE A 170 -12.41 35.01 -2.43
N VAL A 171 -12.62 34.81 -1.13
CA VAL A 171 -12.95 35.91 -0.21
C VAL A 171 -11.83 36.95 -0.17
N VAL A 172 -10.57 36.52 -0.02
CA VAL A 172 -9.42 37.45 -0.02
C VAL A 172 -9.33 38.23 -1.33
N LEU A 173 -9.49 37.56 -2.46
CA LEU A 173 -9.50 38.21 -3.79
C LEU A 173 -10.63 39.23 -3.93
N MET A 174 -11.80 38.96 -3.35
CA MET A 174 -12.95 39.87 -3.42
C MET A 174 -12.77 41.12 -2.54
N TYR A 175 -12.11 40.99 -1.37
CA TYR A 175 -11.90 42.12 -0.46
C TYR A 175 -10.70 42.99 -0.81
N MET A 176 -9.65 42.43 -1.43
CA MET A 176 -8.44 43.18 -1.80
C MET A 176 -8.71 44.47 -2.62
N PRO A 177 -9.56 44.46 -3.68
CA PRO A 177 -9.88 45.66 -4.45
C PRO A 177 -10.54 46.76 -3.62
N ILE A 178 -11.36 46.38 -2.63
CA ILE A 178 -12.03 47.34 -1.73
C ILE A 178 -10.99 48.07 -0.87
N PHE A 179 -9.99 47.35 -0.36
CA PHE A 179 -8.88 47.96 0.40
C PHE A 179 -8.03 48.89 -0.48
N GLU A 180 -7.77 48.51 -1.74
CA GLU A 180 -7.02 49.36 -2.68
C GLU A 180 -7.81 50.64 -3.04
N LEU A 181 -9.13 50.55 -3.21
CA LEU A 181 -10.01 51.71 -3.44
C LEU A 181 -10.09 52.65 -2.22
N ALA A 182 -10.18 52.10 -1.01
CA ALA A 182 -10.20 52.89 0.22
C ALA A 182 -8.86 53.58 0.50
N GLY A 183 -7.74 52.98 0.10
CA GLY A 183 -6.40 53.55 0.26
C GLY A 183 -6.12 54.73 -0.68
N ASN A 184 -6.74 54.76 -1.86
CA ASN A 184 -6.58 55.84 -2.85
C ASN A 184 -7.44 57.09 -2.58
N LEU A 185 -8.29 57.06 -1.53
CA LEU A 185 -9.14 58.19 -1.12
C LEU A 185 -8.48 59.11 -0.06
N ARG A 186 -7.15 59.08 0.06
CA ARG A 186 -6.35 60.03 0.86
C ARG A 186 -5.46 60.89 0.00
#